data_AF-A0A7W9YMT9-F1
#
_entry.id   AF-A0A7W9YMT9-F1
#
_cell.length_a   1.000
_cell.length_b   1.000
_cell.length_c   1.000
_cell.angle_alpha   90.00
_cell.angle_beta   90.00
_cell.angle_gamma   90.00
#
_symmetry.space_group_name_H-M   'P 1'
#
loop_
_entity.id
_entity.type
_entity.pdbx_description
1 polymer ?
#
loop_
_entity_poly.entity_id
_entity_poly.type
_entity_poly.pdbx_seq_one_letter_code
_entity_poly.pdbx_strand_id
1 'polypeptide(L)' 'MTTWCEIKDVGDPIRLRAWANAMGAPIVRSGYTLDGRVVLSATCPHCERLTIVATTSEKSLYPPIVWRSPFE' A
#
# COMPACT_ATOMS: atom_id res chain seq x y z
N MET A 1 -12.61 3.93 27.43
CA MET A 1 -11.46 4.50 26.68
C MET A 1 -11.66 4.10 25.23
N THR A 2 -12.00 5.07 24.36
CA THR A 2 -12.35 4.77 22.97
C THR A 2 -11.08 4.86 22.12
N THR A 3 -10.60 3.72 21.62
CA THR A 3 -9.54 3.68 20.60
C THR A 3 -10.15 4.02 19.26
N TRP A 4 -9.75 5.15 18.68
CA TRP A 4 -10.14 5.55 17.33
C TRP A 4 -9.05 5.12 16.37
N CYS A 5 -9.41 4.39 15.32
CA CYS A 5 -8.49 4.15 14.19
C CYS A 5 -8.73 5.26 13.18
N GLU A 6 -7.72 6.10 12.95
CA GLU A 6 -7.78 7.06 11.84
C GLU A 6 -7.37 6.34 10.55
N ILE A 7 -8.23 6.41 9.53
CA ILE A 7 -7.94 5.91 8.18
C ILE A 7 -7.77 7.12 7.26
N LYS A 8 -6.57 7.27 6.69
CA LYS A 8 -6.26 8.33 5.72
C LYS A 8 -5.93 7.74 4.36
N ASP A 9 -6.66 8.16 3.33
CA ASP A 9 -6.29 7.87 1.95
C ASP A 9 -5.27 8.90 1.45
N VAL A 10 -4.13 8.44 0.96
CA VAL A 10 -3.06 9.30 0.40
C VAL A 10 -3.05 9.33 -1.12
N GLY A 11 -3.95 8.58 -1.78
CA GLY A 11 -4.18 8.57 -3.23
C GLY A 11 -3.04 8.01 -4.09
N ASP A 12 -1.84 7.84 -3.53
CA ASP A 12 -0.65 7.37 -4.22
C ASP A 12 0.12 6.33 -3.38
N PRO A 13 0.33 5.10 -3.90
CA PRO A 13 1.13 4.08 -3.23
C PRO A 13 2.59 4.49 -2.97
N ILE A 14 3.16 5.46 -3.69
CA ILE A 14 4.51 5.99 -3.41
C ILE A 14 4.53 6.71 -2.06
N ARG A 15 3.53 7.54 -1.79
CA ARG A 15 3.40 8.26 -0.51
C ARG A 15 3.16 7.29 0.63
N LEU A 16 2.30 6.29 0.42
CA LEU A 16 2.10 5.21 1.39
C LEU A 16 3.43 4.50 1.69
N ARG A 17 4.23 4.17 0.67
CA ARG A 17 5.51 3.48 0.85
C ARG A 17 6.54 4.33 1.58
N ALA A 18 6.66 5.61 1.25
CA ALA A 18 7.56 6.52 1.93
C ALA A 18 7.21 6.65 3.42
N TRP A 19 5.92 6.83 3.73
CA TRP A 19 5.44 6.89 5.12
C TRP A 19 5.63 5.56 5.86
N ALA A 20 5.25 4.45 5.24
CA ALA A 20 5.36 3.11 5.83
C ALA A 20 6.81 2.76 6.18
N ASN A 21 7.76 3.07 5.28
CA ASN A 21 9.19 2.92 5.53
C ASN A 21 9.67 3.78 6.69
N ALA A 22 9.23 5.04 6.77
CA ALA A 22 9.60 5.94 7.87
C ALA A 22 9.06 5.47 9.23
N MET A 23 7.90 4.82 9.24
CA MET A 23 7.23 4.34 10.47
C MET A 23 7.56 2.88 10.81
N GLY A 24 8.35 2.18 10.00
CA GLY A 24 8.57 0.74 10.17
C GLY A 24 7.28 -0.08 10.06
N ALA A 25 6.29 0.42 9.33
CA ALA A 25 4.98 -0.20 9.19
C ALA A 25 4.96 -1.11 7.95
N PRO A 26 4.60 -2.40 8.06
CA PRO A 26 4.49 -3.27 6.90
C PRO A 26 3.31 -2.85 6.02
N ILE A 27 3.52 -2.81 4.71
CA ILE A 27 2.46 -2.60 3.73
C ILE A 27 1.82 -3.94 3.43
N VAL A 28 0.50 -4.02 3.59
CA VAL A 28 -0.30 -5.19 3.26
C VAL A 28 -1.33 -4.84 2.19
N ARG A 29 -1.73 -5.84 1.42
CA ARG A 29 -2.87 -5.75 0.51
C ARG A 29 -4.14 -6.06 1.28
N SER A 30 -5.02 -5.07 1.40
CA SER A 30 -6.20 -5.13 2.27
C SER A 30 -7.50 -5.39 1.53
N GLY A 31 -7.49 -5.28 0.20
CA GLY A 31 -8.67 -5.59 -0.60
C GLY A 31 -8.63 -5.00 -2.00
N TYR A 32 -9.83 -4.82 -2.54
CA TYR A 32 -10.07 -4.16 -3.82
C TYR A 32 -11.19 -3.13 -3.68
N THR A 33 -11.12 -2.07 -4.48
CA THR A 33 -12.20 -1.09 -4.66
C THR A 33 -13.25 -1.63 -5.63
N LEU A 34 -14.42 -0.98 -5.69
CA LEU A 34 -15.50 -1.34 -6.63
C LEU A 34 -15.11 -1.19 -8.10
N ASP A 35 -14.17 -0.29 -8.42
CA ASP A 35 -13.59 -0.13 -9.75
C ASP A 35 -12.40 -1.06 -10.03
N GLY A 36 -12.15 -2.04 -9.14
CA GLY A 36 -11.15 -3.10 -9.34
C GLY A 36 -9.70 -2.67 -9.05
N ARG A 37 -9.47 -1.55 -8.37
CA ARG A 37 -8.12 -1.16 -7.92
C ARG A 37 -7.75 -1.92 -6.66
N VAL A 38 -6.47 -2.22 -6.49
CA VAL A 38 -5.92 -2.81 -5.29
C VAL A 38 -5.87 -1.76 -4.18
N VAL A 39 -6.36 -2.13 -3.00
CA VAL A 39 -6.22 -1.33 -1.78
C VAL A 39 -5.00 -1.82 -1.01
N LEU A 40 -4.03 -0.93 -0.82
CA LEU A 40 -2.88 -1.14 0.05
C LEU A 40 -3.08 -0.39 1.36
N SER A 41 -2.64 -0.95 2.47
CA SER A 41 -2.63 -0.25 3.75
C SER A 41 -1.39 -0.55 4.57
N ALA A 42 -1.00 0.41 5.41
CA ALA A 42 0.01 0.22 6.44
C ALA A 42 -0.49 0.83 7.75
N THR A 43 -0.32 0.09 8.85
CA THR A 43 -0.72 0.54 10.19
C THR A 43 0.53 0.79 11.01
N CYS A 44 0.65 2.00 11.59
CA CYS A 44 1.80 2.31 12.43
C CYS A 44 1.71 1.50 13.74
N PRO A 45 2.71 0.66 14.06
CA PRO A 45 2.69 -0.18 15.26
C PRO A 45 2.80 0.63 16.57
N HIS A 46 3.35 1.86 16.50
CA HIS A 46 3.65 2.69 17.67
C HIS A 46 2.86 4.01 17.72
N CYS A 47 2.12 4.35 16.66
CA CYS A 47 1.36 5.60 16.53
C CYS A 47 -0.14 5.30 16.68
N GLU A 48 -0.63 5.12 17.91
CA GLU A 48 -2.07 5.05 18.28
C GLU A 48 -3.03 4.45 17.21
N ARG A 49 -2.61 3.36 16.53
CA ARG A 49 -3.34 2.68 15.43
C ARG A 49 -3.76 3.55 14.23
N LEU A 50 -2.93 4.52 13.82
CA LEU A 50 -3.09 5.20 12.53
C LEU A 50 -2.87 4.21 11.37
N THR A 51 -3.85 4.12 10.46
CA THR A 51 -3.76 3.32 9.23
C THR A 51 -3.82 4.23 8.03
N ILE A 52 -2.78 4.18 7.18
CA ILE A 52 -2.78 4.87 5.90
C ILE A 52 -3.13 3.88 4.80
N VAL A 53 -3.98 4.32 3.88
CA VAL A 53 -4.47 3.55 2.74
C VAL A 53 -4.07 4.25 1.45
N ALA A 54 -3.77 3.47 0.41
CA ALA A 54 -3.65 3.97 -0.95
C ALA A 54 -4.26 2.97 -1.93
N THR A 55 -4.79 3.48 -3.03
CA THR A 55 -5.30 2.63 -4.12
C THR A 55 -4.32 2.62 -5.28
N THR A 56 -4.19 1.47 -5.96
CA THR A 56 -3.31 1.33 -7.12
C THR A 56 -3.84 0.31 -8.12
N SER A 57 -3.39 0.39 -9.37
CA SER A 57 -3.64 -0.65 -10.35
C SER A 57 -2.76 -1.87 -10.05
N GLU A 58 -3.29 -3.08 -10.23
CA GLU A 58 -2.53 -4.33 -10.05
C GLU A 58 -1.29 -4.40 -10.95
N LYS A 59 -1.38 -3.83 -12.16
CA LYS A 59 -0.24 -3.70 -13.09
C LYS A 59 0.90 -2.84 -12.56
N SER A 60 0.63 -1.95 -11.61
CA SER A 60 1.65 -1.09 -11.00
C SER A 60 2.42 -1.77 -9.86
N LEU A 61 1.90 -2.88 -9.32
CA LEU A 61 2.54 -3.62 -8.21
C LEU A 61 3.64 -4.55 -8.71
N TYR A 62 3.44 -5.11 -9.90
CA TYR A 62 4.36 -6.05 -10.53
C TYR A 62 5.01 -5.35 -11.72
N PRO A 63 6.31 -5.03 -11.67
CA PRO A 63 7.00 -4.60 -12.88
C PRO A 63 6.81 -5.68 -13.96
N PRO A 64 6.64 -5.30 -15.23
CA PRO A 64 6.48 -6.28 -16.30
C PRO A 64 7.67 -7.25 -16.25
N ILE A 65 7.37 -8.55 -16.31
CA ILE A 65 8.41 -9.56 -16.46
C ILE A 65 9.08 -9.30 -17.80
N VAL A 66 10.30 -8.78 -17.76
CA VAL A 66 11.14 -8.65 -18.95
C VAL A 66 11.72 -10.04 -19.22
N TRP A 67 11.02 -10.82 -20.03
CA TRP A 67 11.60 -12.04 -20.58
C TRP A 67 12.69 -11.65 -21.57
N ARG A 68 13.93 -12.05 -21.31
CA ARG A 68 15.01 -11.99 -22.29
C ARG A 68 15.26 -13.39 -22.82
N SER A 69 15.32 -13.50 -24.15
CA SER A 69 15.70 -14.75 -24.79
C SER A 69 17.11 -15.15 -24.34
N PRO A 70 17.36 -16.42 -23.99
CA PRO A 70 18.72 -16.90 -23.75
C PRO A 70 19.54 -17.05 -25.04
N PHE A 71 18.96 -16.75 -26.20
CA PHE A 71 19.57 -16.86 -27.53
C PHE A 71 19.85 -15.52 -28.21
N GLU A 72 19.67 -14.39 -27.50
CA GLU A 72 20.10 -13.05 -27.93
C GLU A 72 21.41 -12.62 -27.25
#